data_AF-A0AAW0Y3D7-F1
#
_entry.id   AF-A0AAW0Y3D7-F1
#
_cell.length_a   1.000
_cell.length_b   1.000
_cell.length_c   1.000
_cell.angle_alpha   90.00
_cell.angle_beta   90.00
_cell.angle_gamma   90.00
#
_symmetry.space_group_name_H-M   'P 1'
#
loop_
_entity.id
_entity.type
_entity.pdbx_description
1 polymer ?
#
loop_
_entity_poly.entity_id
_entity_poly.type
_entity_poly.pdbx_seq_one_letter_code
_entity_poly.pdbx_strand_id
1 'polypeptide(L)'
;DGLLLSGLPKVRVLRNEQRQGLIRSRVRGADASQGETIFFLDSHCEVNQGWAIPLLHTLRQKPKSVMCPVIDVIDQDTLDYRAAGTVLKGGFDWGLHFRWVPLTEEEKVMRTDPTATYRSPAVAGGLFLISRSWWEELGKYDDGLDIWGAENLDVI
;
A
#
# COMPACT_ATOMS: atom_id res chain seq x y z
N ASP A 1 2.91 24.10 3.17
CA ASP A 1 2.25 23.68 4.42
C ASP A 1 0.92 22.93 4.20
N GLY A 2 0.55 22.62 2.94
CA GLY A 2 -0.68 21.88 2.62
C GLY A 2 -1.95 22.72 2.64
N LEU A 3 -1.90 23.99 3.07
CA LEU A 3 -3.10 24.83 3.23
C LEU A 3 -3.89 25.02 1.92
N LEU A 4 -3.18 25.11 0.78
CA LEU A 4 -3.81 25.21 -0.54
C LEU A 4 -4.62 23.96 -0.92
N LEU A 5 -4.25 22.79 -0.39
CA LEU A 5 -4.97 21.53 -0.66
C LEU A 5 -6.22 21.38 0.21
N SER A 6 -6.26 22.00 1.38
CA SER A 6 -7.43 21.96 2.29
C SER A 6 -8.70 22.57 1.69
N GLY A 7 -8.58 23.38 0.63
CA GLY A 7 -9.73 23.92 -0.09
C GLY A 7 -10.39 22.91 -1.04
N LEU A 8 -9.74 21.77 -1.33
CA LEU A 8 -10.29 20.76 -2.23
C LEU A 8 -11.37 19.92 -1.54
N PRO A 9 -12.40 19.47 -2.27
CA PRO A 9 -13.45 18.64 -1.70
C PRO A 9 -12.87 17.31 -1.19
N LYS A 10 -13.35 16.87 -0.02
CA LYS A 10 -12.95 15.62 0.66
C LYS A 10 -11.49 15.56 1.13
N VAL A 11 -10.72 16.65 1.01
CA VAL A 11 -9.33 16.72 1.49
C VAL A 11 -9.29 17.27 2.91
N ARG A 12 -8.54 16.59 3.80
CA ARG A 12 -8.23 17.06 5.16
C ARG A 12 -6.73 16.97 5.36
N VAL A 13 -6.11 18.06 5.81
CA VAL A 13 -4.67 18.11 6.10
C VAL A 13 -4.46 18.01 7.61
N LEU A 14 -3.67 17.03 8.03
CA LEU A 14 -3.25 16.87 9.42
C LEU A 14 -1.76 17.16 9.52
N ARG A 15 -1.39 18.20 10.26
CA ARG A 15 0.01 18.62 10.43
C ARG A 15 0.58 18.10 11.73
N ASN A 16 1.70 17.37 11.67
CA ASN A 16 2.51 17.04 12.86
C ASN A 16 3.28 18.29 13.32
N GLU A 17 3.33 18.52 14.63
CA GLU A 17 4.08 19.66 15.23
C GLU A 17 5.59 19.46 15.12
N GLN A 18 6.04 18.21 15.07
CA GLN A 18 7.43 17.80 14.87
C GLN A 18 7.52 16.64 13.88
N ARG A 19 8.73 16.31 13.41
CA ARG A 19 8.95 15.19 12.49
C ARG A 19 8.69 13.85 13.20
N GLN A 20 7.65 13.13 12.77
CA GLN A 20 7.19 11.88 13.39
C GLN A 20 7.48 10.62 12.54
N GLY A 21 7.94 10.77 11.30
CA GLY A 21 8.12 9.65 10.39
C GLY A 21 6.84 9.20 9.69
N LEU A 22 7.00 8.28 8.73
CA LEU A 22 5.93 7.66 7.95
C LEU A 22 4.97 6.90 8.87
N ILE A 23 5.51 6.07 9.76
CA ILE A 23 4.77 5.09 10.56
C ILE A 23 3.75 5.78 11.46
N ARG A 24 4.20 6.65 12.37
CA ARG A 24 3.33 7.41 13.25
C ARG A 24 2.39 8.35 12.49
N SER A 25 2.82 8.89 11.35
CA SER A 25 1.95 9.72 10.50
C SER A 25 0.81 8.93 9.87
N ARG A 26 1.07 7.68 9.43
CA ARG A 26 0.05 6.77 8.90
C ARG A 26 -0.93 6.36 9.99
N VAL A 27 -0.45 6.01 11.19
CA VAL A 27 -1.31 5.71 12.34
C VAL A 27 -2.21 6.91 12.67
N ARG A 28 -1.65 8.12 12.77
CA ARG A 28 -2.44 9.35 13.00
C ARG A 28 -3.48 9.58 11.90
N GLY A 29 -3.13 9.36 10.64
CA GLY A 29 -4.06 9.48 9.52
C GLY A 29 -5.18 8.44 9.58
N ALA A 30 -4.85 7.19 9.90
CA ALA A 30 -5.80 6.10 10.08
C ALA A 30 -6.79 6.39 11.22
N ASP A 31 -6.30 6.88 12.37
CA ASP A 31 -7.13 7.22 13.53
C ASP A 31 -8.10 8.37 13.24
N ALA A 32 -7.69 9.34 12.42
CA ALA A 32 -8.52 10.48 12.04
C ALA A 32 -9.47 10.20 10.85
N SER A 33 -9.28 9.08 10.16
CA SER A 33 -10.12 8.68 9.02
C SER A 33 -11.45 8.11 9.50
N GLN A 34 -12.48 8.17 8.65
CA GLN A 34 -13.85 7.72 8.99
C GLN A 34 -14.35 6.56 8.12
N GLY A 35 -13.59 6.16 7.11
CA GLY A 35 -13.97 5.06 6.21
C GLY A 35 -13.86 3.69 6.88
N GLU A 36 -14.67 2.74 6.44
CA GLU A 36 -14.59 1.32 6.83
C GLU A 36 -13.33 0.62 6.29
N THR A 37 -12.75 1.18 5.23
CA THR A 37 -11.49 0.75 4.62
C THR A 37 -10.52 1.92 4.59
N ILE A 38 -9.23 1.60 4.69
CA ILE A 38 -8.13 2.56 4.73
C ILE A 38 -7.20 2.22 3.58
N PHE A 39 -6.98 3.18 2.68
CA PHE A 39 -6.00 3.08 1.60
C PHE A 39 -4.83 4.00 1.91
N PHE A 40 -3.64 3.44 2.03
CA PHE A 40 -2.39 4.21 2.11
C PHE A 40 -1.78 4.37 0.72
N LEU A 41 -1.47 5.61 0.35
CA LEU A 41 -0.77 5.97 -0.88
C LEU A 41 0.39 6.89 -0.52
N ASP A 42 1.51 6.72 -1.20
CA ASP A 42 2.61 7.67 -1.10
C ASP A 42 2.27 8.97 -1.82
N SER A 43 2.95 10.05 -1.43
CA SER A 43 2.68 11.42 -1.90
C SER A 43 3.04 11.69 -3.36
N HIS A 44 3.62 10.71 -4.05
CA HIS A 44 4.14 10.77 -5.42
C HIS A 44 3.62 9.57 -6.24
N CYS A 45 2.30 9.36 -6.19
CA CYS A 45 1.61 8.32 -6.94
C CYS A 45 0.59 8.94 -7.91
N GLU A 46 0.39 8.28 -9.05
CA GLU A 46 -0.74 8.53 -9.95
C GLU A 46 -1.65 7.30 -9.98
N VAL A 47 -2.96 7.52 -9.82
CA VAL A 47 -3.93 6.43 -9.84
C VAL A 47 -4.48 6.24 -11.25
N ASN A 48 -4.55 4.98 -11.69
CA ASN A 48 -5.05 4.64 -13.03
C ASN A 48 -6.58 4.43 -13.04
N GLN A 49 -7.19 4.29 -14.22
CA GLN A 49 -8.61 4.01 -14.37
C GLN A 49 -9.00 2.72 -13.66
N GLY A 50 -10.05 2.78 -12.83
CA GLY A 50 -10.60 1.60 -12.15
C GLY A 50 -9.70 0.99 -11.05
N TRP A 51 -8.61 1.65 -10.67
CA TRP A 51 -7.58 1.13 -9.74
C TRP A 51 -8.13 0.57 -8.40
N ALA A 52 -9.16 1.20 -7.83
CA ALA A 52 -9.66 0.85 -6.50
C ALA A 52 -10.69 -0.30 -6.49
N ILE A 53 -11.47 -0.46 -7.56
CA ILE A 53 -12.63 -1.37 -7.57
C ILE A 53 -12.21 -2.84 -7.35
N PRO A 54 -11.17 -3.38 -8.03
CA PRO A 54 -10.74 -4.76 -7.82
C PRO A 54 -10.27 -5.01 -6.38
N LEU A 55 -9.53 -4.06 -5.80
CA LEU A 55 -9.00 -4.17 -4.44
C LEU A 55 -10.13 -4.19 -3.40
N LEU A 56 -11.12 -3.28 -3.55
CA LEU A 56 -12.29 -3.23 -2.69
C LEU A 56 -13.16 -4.49 -2.81
N HIS A 57 -13.34 -5.00 -4.04
CA HIS A 57 -14.10 -6.22 -4.29
C HIS A 57 -13.47 -7.43 -3.58
N THR A 58 -12.16 -7.62 -3.71
CA THR A 58 -11.47 -8.72 -3.03
C THR A 58 -11.44 -8.54 -1.53
N LEU A 59 -11.18 -7.33 -1.02
CA LEU A 59 -11.18 -7.06 0.42
C LEU A 59 -12.54 -7.38 1.05
N ARG A 60 -13.65 -7.09 0.37
CA ARG A 60 -14.99 -7.45 0.84
C ARG A 60 -15.18 -8.96 1.02
N GLN A 61 -14.56 -9.77 0.15
CA GLN A 61 -14.61 -11.23 0.25
C GLN A 61 -13.63 -11.78 1.29
N LYS A 62 -12.52 -11.09 1.52
CA LYS A 62 -11.42 -11.47 2.41
C LYS A 62 -11.08 -10.32 3.36
N PRO A 63 -11.93 -10.01 4.35
CA PRO A 63 -11.79 -8.80 5.17
C PRO A 63 -10.52 -8.74 6.03
N LYS A 64 -9.94 -9.91 6.35
CA LYS A 64 -8.66 -10.09 7.06
C LYS A 64 -7.50 -10.25 6.07
N SER A 65 -7.40 -9.34 5.11
CA SER A 65 -6.31 -9.33 4.15
C SER A 65 -5.83 -7.92 3.86
N VAL A 66 -4.55 -7.82 3.48
CA VAL A 66 -3.92 -6.58 3.01
C VAL A 66 -3.81 -6.67 1.50
N MET A 67 -4.51 -5.77 0.80
CA MET A 67 -4.56 -5.74 -0.66
C MET A 67 -3.58 -4.72 -1.20
N CYS A 68 -2.76 -5.10 -2.18
CA CYS A 68 -1.83 -4.19 -2.85
C CYS A 68 -2.15 -4.12 -4.35
N PRO A 69 -2.08 -2.92 -4.97
CA PRO A 69 -2.14 -2.82 -6.42
C PRO A 69 -0.87 -3.37 -7.06
N VAL A 70 -0.94 -3.65 -8.36
CA VAL A 70 0.26 -3.66 -9.20
C VAL A 70 0.79 -2.22 -9.26
N ILE A 71 2.09 -2.03 -9.07
CA ILE A 71 2.72 -0.72 -9.02
C ILE A 71 3.44 -0.50 -10.35
N ASP A 72 2.87 0.36 -11.18
CA ASP A 72 3.49 0.84 -12.40
C ASP A 72 4.61 1.86 -12.09
N VAL A 73 5.48 2.12 -13.05
CA VAL A 73 6.67 2.95 -12.87
C VAL A 73 6.42 4.34 -13.45
N ILE A 74 6.67 5.37 -12.65
CA ILE A 74 6.84 6.74 -13.14
C ILE A 74 8.33 7.03 -13.13
N ASP A 75 8.88 7.35 -14.30
CA ASP A 75 10.31 7.63 -14.46
C ASP A 75 10.69 8.90 -13.68
N GLN A 76 11.70 8.81 -12.82
CA GLN A 76 12.05 9.90 -11.90
C GLN A 76 12.58 11.16 -12.59
N ASP A 77 13.14 11.03 -13.80
CA ASP A 77 13.79 12.12 -14.53
C ASP A 77 12.87 12.72 -15.58
N THR A 78 12.08 11.88 -16.26
CA THR A 78 11.20 12.27 -17.38
C THR A 78 9.73 12.38 -16.99
N LEU A 79 9.32 11.79 -15.86
CA LEU A 79 7.92 11.59 -15.44
C LEU A 79 7.10 10.72 -16.41
N ASP A 80 7.77 9.97 -17.29
CA ASP A 80 7.09 9.03 -18.18
C ASP A 80 6.44 7.89 -17.38
N TYR A 81 5.14 7.68 -17.62
CA TYR A 81 4.41 6.54 -17.09
C TYR A 81 4.71 5.27 -17.89
N ARG A 82 5.08 4.18 -17.21
CA ARG A 82 5.37 2.87 -17.81
C ARG A 82 4.67 1.78 -17.02
N ALA A 83 3.83 1.00 -17.70
CA ALA A 83 3.17 -0.16 -17.09
C ALA A 83 4.19 -1.20 -16.62
N ALA A 84 3.92 -1.84 -15.48
CA ALA A 84 4.71 -2.95 -14.97
C ALA A 84 4.64 -4.12 -15.97
N GLY A 85 5.75 -4.40 -16.64
CA GLY A 85 5.79 -5.37 -17.75
C GLY A 85 5.67 -6.85 -17.33
N THR A 86 5.89 -7.18 -16.06
CA THR A 86 5.80 -8.55 -15.53
C THR A 86 5.11 -8.59 -14.17
N VAL A 87 4.35 -9.66 -13.93
CA VAL A 87 3.73 -9.88 -12.62
C VAL A 87 4.81 -10.34 -11.64
N LEU A 88 5.05 -9.52 -10.63
CA LEU A 88 6.02 -9.76 -9.56
C LEU A 88 5.29 -9.90 -8.23
N LYS A 89 5.84 -10.70 -7.32
CA LYS A 89 5.44 -10.74 -5.91
C LYS A 89 6.54 -10.14 -5.04
N GLY A 90 6.17 -9.63 -3.89
CA GLY A 90 7.12 -9.17 -2.89
C GLY A 90 7.76 -10.35 -2.14
N GLY A 91 9.04 -10.22 -1.84
CA GLY A 91 9.78 -11.07 -0.92
C GLY A 91 10.84 -10.26 -0.17
N PHE A 92 11.67 -10.94 0.60
CA PHE A 92 12.81 -10.32 1.26
C PHE A 92 14.02 -11.26 1.27
N ASP A 93 15.21 -10.68 1.33
CA ASP A 93 16.45 -11.44 1.56
C ASP A 93 16.75 -11.60 3.06
N TRP A 94 17.79 -12.37 3.42
CA TRP A 94 18.18 -12.57 4.82
C TRP A 94 18.66 -11.31 5.53
N GLY A 95 18.92 -10.22 4.79
CA GLY A 95 19.14 -8.89 5.34
C GLY A 95 17.85 -8.12 5.62
N LEU A 96 16.68 -8.75 5.42
CA LEU A 96 15.34 -8.17 5.56
C LEU A 96 15.06 -7.02 4.57
N HIS A 97 15.78 -6.97 3.45
CA HIS A 97 15.49 -6.00 2.39
C HIS A 97 14.39 -6.52 1.47
N PHE A 98 13.40 -5.68 1.19
CA PHE A 98 12.35 -5.99 0.22
C PHE A 98 12.93 -6.24 -1.18
N ARG A 99 12.40 -7.25 -1.87
CA ARG A 99 12.75 -7.62 -3.24
C ARG A 99 11.50 -7.92 -4.05
N TRP A 100 11.54 -7.54 -5.32
CA TRP A 100 10.60 -8.04 -6.32
C TRP A 100 11.06 -9.39 -6.84
N VAL A 101 10.19 -10.39 -6.77
CA VAL A 101 10.46 -11.77 -7.18
C VAL A 101 9.47 -12.15 -8.27
N PRO A 102 9.91 -12.73 -9.40
CA PRO A 102 8.98 -13.24 -10.39
C PRO A 102 8.12 -14.38 -9.82
N LEU A 103 6.90 -14.52 -10.34
CA LEU A 103 6.09 -15.71 -10.08
C LEU A 103 6.82 -16.97 -10.59
N THR A 104 6.66 -18.09 -9.89
CA THR A 104 7.18 -19.38 -10.36
C THR A 104 6.37 -19.87 -11.57
N GLU A 105 6.88 -20.84 -12.32
CA GLU A 105 6.15 -21.39 -13.47
C GLU A 105 4.84 -22.04 -13.03
N GLU A 106 4.81 -22.70 -11.87
CA GLU A 106 3.58 -23.26 -11.31
C GLU A 106 2.55 -22.18 -10.99
N GLU A 107 2.96 -21.06 -10.39
CA GLU A 107 2.07 -19.93 -10.09
C GLU A 107 1.52 -19.30 -11.38
N LYS A 108 2.35 -19.20 -12.43
CA LYS A 108 1.91 -18.72 -13.75
C LYS A 108 0.89 -19.66 -14.39
N VAL A 109 1.12 -20.97 -14.34
CA VAL A 109 0.20 -21.97 -14.91
C VAL A 109 -1.13 -22.05 -14.15
N MET A 110 -1.09 -21.95 -12.82
CA MET A 110 -2.31 -21.90 -12.00
C MET A 110 -3.13 -20.62 -12.22
N ARG A 111 -2.50 -19.55 -12.71
CA ARG A 111 -3.14 -18.28 -13.02
C ARG A 111 -3.79 -18.33 -14.41
N THR A 112 -4.96 -18.96 -14.48
CA THR A 112 -5.78 -19.01 -15.71
C THR A 112 -6.45 -17.68 -16.06
N ASP A 113 -6.65 -16.80 -15.07
CA ASP A 113 -7.20 -15.46 -15.23
C ASP A 113 -6.15 -14.40 -14.86
N PRO A 114 -5.72 -13.54 -15.81
CA PRO A 114 -4.72 -12.50 -15.56
C PRO A 114 -5.21 -11.39 -14.64
N THR A 115 -6.50 -11.31 -14.31
CA THR A 115 -7.08 -10.35 -13.37
C THR A 115 -7.24 -10.90 -11.95
N ALA A 116 -7.10 -12.21 -11.77
CA ALA A 116 -7.26 -12.84 -10.47
C ALA A 116 -6.22 -12.32 -9.46
N THR A 117 -6.59 -12.20 -8.19
CA THR A 117 -5.61 -11.86 -7.14
C THR A 117 -4.68 -13.03 -6.87
N TYR A 118 -3.41 -12.76 -6.56
CA TYR A 118 -2.43 -13.76 -6.15
C TYR A 118 -1.83 -13.41 -4.77
N ARG A 119 -1.27 -14.41 -4.09
CA ARG A 119 -0.63 -14.19 -2.78
C ARG A 119 0.77 -13.63 -2.96
N SER A 120 1.14 -12.69 -2.10
CA SER A 120 2.47 -12.12 -2.02
C SER A 120 3.01 -12.33 -0.59
N PRO A 121 4.19 -12.96 -0.42
CA PRO A 121 4.82 -13.13 0.89
C PRO A 121 5.19 -11.81 1.58
N ALA A 122 5.41 -10.74 0.81
CA ALA A 122 5.68 -9.42 1.34
C ALA A 122 4.98 -8.33 0.52
N VAL A 123 4.82 -7.17 1.14
CA VAL A 123 4.34 -5.95 0.48
C VAL A 123 5.47 -4.92 0.41
N ALA A 124 5.43 -4.03 -0.58
CA ALA A 124 6.39 -2.93 -0.65
C ALA A 124 6.16 -1.89 0.47
N GLY A 125 4.96 -1.85 1.06
CA GLY A 125 4.60 -0.99 2.19
C GLY A 125 4.10 0.40 1.79
N GLY A 126 4.51 0.95 0.65
CA GLY A 126 4.07 2.28 0.16
C GLY A 126 2.57 2.37 -0.13
N LEU A 127 2.01 1.33 -0.76
CA LEU A 127 0.64 1.32 -1.28
C LEU A 127 -0.10 0.08 -0.83
N PHE A 128 -1.15 0.22 -0.03
CA PHE A 128 -2.02 -0.89 0.33
C PHE A 128 -3.41 -0.43 0.81
N LEU A 129 -4.37 -1.35 0.71
CA LEU A 129 -5.73 -1.24 1.18
C LEU A 129 -5.99 -2.30 2.26
N ILE A 130 -6.58 -1.88 3.37
CA ILE A 130 -6.95 -2.74 4.49
C ILE A 130 -8.30 -2.33 5.07
N SER A 131 -9.03 -3.28 5.67
CA SER A 131 -10.23 -2.93 6.45
C SER A 131 -9.81 -2.26 7.77
N ARG A 132 -10.57 -1.26 8.24
CA ARG A 132 -10.31 -0.60 9.52
C ARG A 132 -10.31 -1.60 10.68
N SER A 133 -11.31 -2.49 10.70
CA SER A 133 -11.42 -3.51 11.74
C SER A 133 -10.18 -4.41 11.79
N TRP A 134 -9.64 -4.78 10.62
CA TRP A 134 -8.43 -5.61 10.58
C TRP A 134 -7.17 -4.83 10.95
N TRP A 135 -7.08 -3.56 10.52
CA TRP A 135 -6.01 -2.65 10.93
C TRP A 135 -5.92 -2.48 12.46
N GLU A 136 -7.08 -2.33 13.11
CA GLU A 136 -7.17 -2.22 14.57
C GLU A 136 -6.91 -3.56 15.27
N GLU A 137 -7.43 -4.67 14.74
CA GLU A 137 -7.22 -6.02 15.30
C GLU A 137 -5.73 -6.44 15.26
N LEU A 138 -5.00 -6.05 14.21
CA LEU A 138 -3.55 -6.29 14.09
C LEU A 138 -2.70 -5.45 15.06
N GLY A 139 -3.27 -4.41 15.67
CA GLY A 139 -2.52 -3.47 16.51
C GLY A 139 -1.88 -2.32 15.74
N LYS A 140 -2.30 -2.05 14.50
CA LYS A 140 -1.78 -0.98 13.62
C LYS A 140 -0.30 -1.22 13.26
N TYR A 141 0.53 -0.19 13.30
CA TYR A 141 2.00 -0.34 13.24
C TYR A 141 2.59 -0.28 14.65
N ASP A 142 3.73 -0.97 14.84
CA ASP A 142 4.56 -0.83 16.04
C ASP A 142 5.01 0.63 16.22
N ASP A 143 4.73 1.19 17.40
CA ASP A 143 5.07 2.57 17.78
C ASP A 143 6.54 2.77 18.16
N GLY A 144 7.25 1.66 18.38
CA GLY A 144 8.70 1.58 18.57
C GLY A 144 9.49 1.76 17.28
N LEU A 145 8.87 1.58 16.10
CA LEU A 145 9.51 1.88 14.83
C LEU A 145 9.59 3.40 14.61
N ASP A 146 10.78 3.88 14.20
CA ASP A 146 11.04 5.30 14.01
C ASP A 146 11.31 5.67 12.54
N ILE A 147 10.83 6.85 12.14
CA ILE A 147 10.98 7.44 10.80
C ILE A 147 10.44 6.59 9.64
N TRP A 148 11.17 5.57 9.19
CA TRP A 148 10.88 4.75 7.99
C TRP A 148 11.77 3.51 7.96
N GLY A 149 11.25 2.40 7.43
CA GLY A 149 11.97 1.15 7.25
C GLY A 149 11.36 0.00 8.06
N ALA A 150 11.32 -1.18 7.45
CA ALA A 150 10.74 -2.41 8.00
C ALA A 150 9.23 -2.39 8.30
N GLU A 151 8.53 -1.25 8.13
CA GLU A 151 7.07 -1.19 8.31
C GLU A 151 6.34 -2.13 7.34
N ASN A 152 6.94 -2.35 6.18
CA ASN A 152 6.42 -3.25 5.17
C ASN A 152 6.52 -4.73 5.58
N LEU A 153 7.36 -5.07 6.56
CA LEU A 153 7.44 -6.40 7.18
C LEU A 153 6.47 -6.54 8.36
N ASP A 154 6.20 -5.45 9.06
CA ASP A 154 5.31 -5.38 10.23
C ASP A 154 3.81 -5.56 9.86
N VAL A 155 3.43 -5.14 8.65
CA VAL A 155 2.02 -5.10 8.21
C VAL A 155 1.53 -6.37 7.49
N ILE A 156 2.34 -7.42 7.40
CA ILE A 156 2.04 -8.65 6.63
C ILE A 156 1.33 -9.70 7.49
#